data_AF-A0A1E3UJ47-F1
#
_entry.id   AF-A0A1E3UJ47-F1
#
_cell.length_a   1.000
_cell.length_b   1.000
_cell.length_c   1.000
_cell.angle_alpha   90.00
_cell.angle_beta   90.00
_cell.angle_gamma   90.00
#
_symmetry.space_group_name_H-M   'P 1'
#
loop_
_entity.id
_entity.type
_entity.pdbx_description
1 polymer ?
#
loop_
_entity_poly.entity_id
_entity_poly.type
_entity_poly.pdbx_seq_one_letter_code
_entity_poly.pdbx_strand_id
1 'polypeptide(L)'
;MEQKFVKTHFVEMNLSDILEQLGEDETKSILSSFVCPLNEDVEFFIKYRAIEFSKRTTAKTHLVFWQTEETKEIEFVGYYTIASKVITVNKDALTGGESKKLKNQGYYDEVKHEFTISAPLIGQLGKNFANGNNTLISGSDLLQLAINKVRTIQKEIGGRFVYLECEDNENLLSFYKNCGFKVFGSRKLDGDETGIRGKYLIQLFAML
;
A
#
# COMPACT_ATOMS: atom_id res chain seq x y z
N MET A 1 -34.88 19.50 15.05
CA MET A 1 -34.19 18.24 15.37
C MET A 1 -32.76 18.44 14.91
N GLU A 2 -31.83 18.76 15.81
CA GLU A 2 -30.42 18.95 15.43
C GLU A 2 -29.87 17.60 14.94
N GLN A 3 -29.43 17.55 13.68
CA GLN A 3 -28.57 16.47 13.22
C GLN A 3 -27.27 16.58 14.00
N LYS A 4 -27.09 15.74 15.01
CA LYS A 4 -25.80 15.56 15.66
C LYS A 4 -24.88 14.89 14.64
N PHE A 5 -23.90 15.63 14.14
CA PHE A 5 -22.82 15.04 13.35
C PHE A 5 -22.03 14.10 14.26
N VAL A 6 -22.01 12.81 13.93
CA VAL A 6 -21.19 11.79 14.62
C VAL A 6 -19.74 12.03 14.22
N LYS A 7 -18.84 12.17 15.20
CA LYS A 7 -17.41 12.33 14.91
C LYS A 7 -16.77 10.98 14.64
N THR A 8 -15.93 10.95 13.61
CA THR A 8 -15.33 9.70 13.13
C THR A 8 -13.86 9.90 12.83
N HIS A 9 -13.07 8.84 12.94
CA HIS A 9 -11.65 8.83 12.61
C HIS A 9 -11.19 7.44 12.17
N PHE A 10 -10.00 7.37 11.58
CA PHE A 10 -9.36 6.10 11.23
C PHE A 10 -8.34 5.69 12.30
N VAL A 11 -8.33 4.39 12.61
CA VAL A 11 -7.36 3.75 13.47
C VAL A 11 -6.58 2.72 12.66
N GLU A 12 -5.27 2.85 12.65
CA GLU A 12 -4.36 1.93 11.95
C GLU A 12 -3.72 0.97 12.95
N MET A 13 -3.86 -0.34 12.73
CA MET A 13 -3.25 -1.37 13.57
C MET A 13 -2.30 -2.24 12.76
N ASN A 14 -1.06 -2.43 13.23
CA ASN A 14 -0.13 -3.35 12.60
C ASN A 14 -0.64 -4.78 12.82
N LEU A 15 -0.69 -5.58 11.74
CA LEU A 15 -1.13 -6.96 11.82
C LEU A 15 -0.27 -7.77 12.80
N SER A 16 1.03 -7.47 12.92
CA SER A 16 1.93 -8.14 13.89
C SER A 16 1.45 -7.94 15.33
N ASP A 17 1.01 -6.72 15.67
CA ASP A 17 0.53 -6.39 17.02
C ASP A 17 -0.80 -7.09 17.31
N ILE A 18 -1.68 -7.19 16.30
CA ILE A 18 -2.95 -7.94 16.41
C ILE A 18 -2.66 -9.43 16.64
N LEU A 19 -1.75 -10.03 15.87
CA LEU A 19 -1.34 -11.42 16.06
C LEU A 19 -0.81 -11.67 17.47
N GLU A 20 0.04 -10.78 17.98
CA GLU A 20 0.65 -10.92 19.31
C GLU A 20 -0.40 -10.83 20.42
N GLN A 21 -1.38 -9.94 20.28
CA GLN A 21 -2.39 -9.69 21.31
C GLN A 21 -3.55 -10.68 21.28
N LEU A 22 -4.02 -11.08 20.10
CA LEU A 22 -5.23 -11.88 19.93
C LEU A 22 -4.95 -13.34 19.59
N GLY A 23 -3.77 -13.67 19.09
CA GLY A 23 -3.48 -14.99 18.54
C GLY A 23 -3.92 -15.11 17.07
N GLU A 24 -3.53 -16.23 16.45
CA GLU A 24 -3.69 -16.44 15.02
C GLU A 24 -5.14 -16.70 14.58
N ASP A 25 -5.91 -17.43 15.37
CA ASP A 25 -7.27 -17.84 15.00
C ASP A 25 -8.24 -16.64 15.05
N GLU A 26 -8.16 -15.82 16.09
CA GLU A 26 -8.89 -14.57 16.23
C GLU A 26 -8.49 -13.58 15.13
N THR A 27 -7.19 -13.48 14.83
CA THR A 27 -6.71 -12.67 13.71
C THR A 27 -7.32 -13.14 12.39
N LYS A 28 -7.29 -14.45 12.09
CA LYS A 28 -7.91 -15.01 10.89
C LYS A 28 -9.40 -14.71 10.81
N SER A 29 -10.11 -14.76 11.94
CA SER A 29 -11.52 -14.39 12.00
C SER A 29 -11.74 -12.95 11.55
N ILE A 30 -10.95 -12.00 12.04
CA ILE A 30 -11.00 -10.59 11.60
C ILE A 30 -10.71 -10.48 10.08
N LEU A 31 -9.63 -11.08 9.61
CA LEU A 31 -9.22 -10.99 8.20
C LEU A 31 -10.25 -11.63 7.26
N SER A 32 -10.93 -12.70 7.70
CA SER A 32 -11.96 -13.39 6.91
C SER A 32 -13.18 -12.52 6.60
N SER A 33 -13.43 -11.47 7.40
CA SER A 33 -14.51 -10.50 7.17
C SER A 33 -14.24 -9.53 6.02
N PHE A 34 -13.02 -9.51 5.48
CA PHE A 34 -12.68 -8.67 4.34
C PHE A 34 -13.35 -9.17 3.06
N VAL A 35 -13.95 -8.28 2.28
CA VAL A 35 -14.55 -8.60 0.98
C VAL A 35 -14.13 -7.52 -0.03
N CYS A 36 -13.59 -7.91 -1.18
CA CYS A 36 -13.21 -7.01 -2.26
C CYS A 36 -13.54 -7.62 -3.63
N PRO A 37 -14.78 -7.46 -4.11
CA PRO A 37 -15.22 -8.08 -5.37
C PRO A 37 -14.55 -7.47 -6.60
N LEU A 38 -13.87 -6.33 -6.45
CA LEU A 38 -13.17 -5.65 -7.53
C LEU A 38 -11.75 -6.19 -7.77
N ASN A 39 -11.18 -6.88 -6.77
CA ASN A 39 -9.83 -7.42 -6.86
C ASN A 39 -9.69 -8.63 -5.93
N GLU A 40 -9.79 -9.82 -6.52
CA GLU A 40 -9.70 -11.10 -5.81
C GLU A 40 -8.30 -11.36 -5.23
N ASP A 41 -7.23 -10.86 -5.87
CA ASP A 41 -5.86 -11.03 -5.37
C ASP A 41 -5.63 -10.28 -4.05
N VAL A 42 -6.18 -9.06 -3.94
CA VAL A 42 -6.19 -8.26 -2.71
C VAL A 42 -6.96 -8.98 -1.60
N GLU A 43 -8.15 -9.51 -1.90
CA GLU A 43 -8.92 -10.28 -0.92
C GLU A 43 -8.19 -11.57 -0.50
N PHE A 44 -7.63 -12.31 -1.46
CA PHE A 44 -6.89 -13.53 -1.21
C PHE A 44 -5.65 -13.28 -0.34
N PHE A 45 -4.89 -12.23 -0.65
CA PHE A 45 -3.70 -11.88 0.10
C PHE A 45 -4.00 -11.63 1.57
N ILE A 46 -5.00 -10.78 1.87
CA ILE A 46 -5.29 -10.42 3.26
C ILE A 46 -5.81 -11.62 4.06
N LYS A 47 -6.63 -12.48 3.44
CA LYS A 47 -7.19 -13.66 4.11
C LYS A 47 -6.16 -14.77 4.34
N TYR A 48 -5.23 -14.98 3.40
CA TYR A 48 -4.42 -16.20 3.39
C TYR A 48 -2.91 -15.97 3.43
N ARG A 49 -2.39 -14.80 3.04
CA ARG A 49 -0.94 -14.53 2.93
C ARG A 49 -0.42 -13.51 3.94
N ALA A 50 -1.23 -12.54 4.35
CA ALA A 50 -0.76 -11.41 5.16
C ALA A 50 -0.14 -11.83 6.51
N ILE A 51 -0.69 -12.86 7.15
CA ILE A 51 -0.17 -13.45 8.40
C ILE A 51 1.24 -14.02 8.18
N GLU A 52 1.41 -14.85 7.14
CA GLU A 52 2.71 -15.45 6.80
C GLU A 52 3.75 -14.39 6.44
N PHE A 53 3.37 -13.35 5.69
CA PHE A 53 4.24 -12.24 5.35
C PHE A 53 4.68 -11.45 6.59
N SER A 54 3.78 -11.29 7.56
CA SER A 54 4.06 -10.59 8.81
C SER A 54 5.02 -11.37 9.70
N LYS A 55 4.82 -12.70 9.81
CA LYS A 55 5.71 -13.63 10.54
C LYS A 55 7.11 -13.73 9.93
N ARG A 56 7.20 -13.74 8.59
CA ARG A 56 8.48 -13.81 7.85
C ARG A 56 9.17 -12.45 7.72
N THR A 57 8.57 -11.38 8.25
CA THR A 57 9.11 -10.02 8.18
C THR A 57 9.29 -9.49 6.75
N THR A 58 8.63 -10.11 5.76
CA THR A 58 8.78 -9.75 4.34
C THR A 58 7.99 -8.49 4.00
N ALA A 59 6.84 -8.30 4.64
CA ALA A 59 6.03 -7.10 4.52
C ALA A 59 5.27 -6.85 5.83
N LYS A 60 4.87 -5.60 6.06
CA LYS A 60 4.06 -5.19 7.22
C LYS A 60 2.70 -4.69 6.75
N THR A 61 1.67 -5.47 7.07
CA THR A 61 0.27 -5.16 6.80
C THR A 61 -0.31 -4.36 7.94
N HIS A 62 -1.08 -3.32 7.62
CA HIS A 62 -1.81 -2.50 8.58
C HIS A 62 -3.29 -2.57 8.25
N LEU A 63 -4.10 -2.94 9.25
CA LEU A 63 -5.55 -2.90 9.15
C LEU A 63 -6.03 -1.50 9.50
N VAL A 64 -6.99 -1.00 8.73
CA VAL A 64 -7.59 0.32 8.92
C VAL A 64 -9.02 0.12 9.37
N PHE A 65 -9.32 0.69 10.53
CA PHE A 65 -10.64 0.70 11.11
C PHE A 65 -11.22 2.11 11.07
N TRP A 66 -12.49 2.23 10.72
CA TRP A 66 -13.27 3.44 10.96
C TRP A 66 -13.89 3.33 12.34
N GLN A 67 -13.84 4.41 13.12
CA GLN A 67 -14.35 4.42 14.48
C GLN A 67 -15.16 5.69 14.78
N THR A 68 -16.29 5.54 15.48
CA THR A 68 -17.04 6.68 16.05
C THR A 68 -16.49 7.09 17.41
N GLU A 69 -16.45 8.39 17.69
CA GLU A 69 -16.00 8.88 19.00
C GLU A 69 -17.03 8.57 20.10
N GLU A 70 -18.32 8.71 19.79
CA GLU A 70 -19.41 8.64 20.75
C GLU A 70 -19.88 7.21 21.03
N THR A 71 -20.18 6.42 20.00
CA THR A 71 -20.73 5.05 20.18
C THR A 71 -19.66 3.97 20.27
N LYS A 72 -18.40 4.30 19.95
CA LYS A 72 -17.28 3.35 19.86
C LYS A 72 -17.55 2.20 18.89
N GLU A 73 -18.40 2.43 17.89
CA GLU A 73 -18.55 1.52 16.75
C GLU A 73 -17.23 1.46 15.99
N ILE A 74 -16.83 0.27 15.57
CA ILE A 74 -15.56 0.01 14.88
C ILE A 74 -15.87 -0.87 13.68
N GLU A 75 -15.45 -0.43 12.50
CA GLU A 75 -15.62 -1.17 11.26
C GLU A 75 -14.28 -1.37 10.56
N PHE A 76 -13.99 -2.60 10.14
CA PHE A 76 -12.80 -2.89 9.33
C PHE A 76 -13.03 -2.41 7.89
N VAL A 77 -12.44 -1.28 7.51
CA VAL A 77 -12.76 -0.57 6.26
C VAL A 77 -11.73 -0.76 5.16
N GLY A 78 -10.54 -1.24 5.47
CA GLY A 78 -9.51 -1.49 4.48
C GLY A 78 -8.18 -1.90 5.09
N TYR A 79 -7.21 -2.21 4.25
CA TYR A 79 -5.84 -2.45 4.69
C TYR A 79 -4.85 -1.90 3.67
N TYR A 80 -3.61 -1.73 4.10
CA TYR A 80 -2.49 -1.51 3.21
C TYR A 80 -1.26 -2.29 3.70
N THR A 81 -0.36 -2.62 2.79
CA THR A 81 0.84 -3.40 3.08
C THR A 81 2.06 -2.66 2.56
N ILE A 82 3.07 -2.51 3.43
CA ILE A 82 4.35 -1.89 3.09
C ILE A 82 5.46 -2.93 3.16
N ALA A 83 6.32 -2.94 2.15
CA ALA A 83 7.55 -3.72 2.11
C ALA A 83 8.75 -2.83 1.79
N SER A 84 9.96 -3.27 2.13
CA SER A 84 11.18 -2.67 1.62
C SER A 84 11.59 -3.41 0.35
N LYS A 85 11.77 -2.71 -0.76
CA LYS A 85 12.16 -3.33 -2.04
C LYS A 85 13.31 -2.55 -2.65
N VAL A 86 14.28 -3.29 -3.20
CA VAL A 86 15.30 -2.71 -4.07
C VAL A 86 14.72 -2.64 -5.48
N ILE A 87 14.72 -1.45 -6.06
CA ILE A 87 14.23 -1.21 -7.41
C ILE A 87 15.30 -0.57 -8.27
N THR A 88 15.17 -0.77 -9.58
CA THR A 88 15.99 -0.12 -10.58
C THR A 88 15.14 0.86 -11.38
N VAL A 89 15.62 2.08 -11.56
CA VAL A 89 14.93 3.18 -12.24
C VAL A 89 15.81 3.70 -13.35
N ASN A 90 15.36 3.61 -14.59
CA ASN A 90 16.08 4.20 -15.70
C ASN A 90 16.11 5.74 -15.56
N LYS A 91 17.28 6.34 -15.77
CA LYS A 91 17.46 7.79 -15.62
C LYS A 91 16.62 8.63 -16.59
N ASP A 92 16.26 8.08 -17.75
CA ASP A 92 15.42 8.76 -18.74
C ASP A 92 13.96 8.93 -18.27
N ALA A 93 13.53 8.13 -17.28
CA ALA A 93 12.23 8.27 -16.64
C ALA A 93 12.18 9.39 -15.59
N LEU A 94 13.30 10.09 -15.34
CA LEU A 94 13.46 11.02 -14.23
C LEU A 94 13.80 12.43 -14.71
N THR A 95 13.28 13.43 -14.01
CA THR A 95 13.78 14.79 -14.15
C THR A 95 15.19 14.93 -13.57
N GLY A 96 15.91 15.99 -13.94
CA GLY A 96 17.24 16.26 -13.38
C GLY A 96 17.24 16.43 -11.85
N GLY A 97 16.15 17.00 -11.29
CA GLY A 97 15.97 17.14 -9.85
C GLY A 97 15.73 15.80 -9.14
N GLU A 98 14.93 14.91 -9.75
CA GLU A 98 14.70 13.55 -9.24
C GLU A 98 15.98 12.71 -9.31
N SER A 99 16.68 12.73 -10.44
CA SER A 99 17.96 12.06 -10.63
C SER A 99 19.01 12.48 -9.58
N LYS A 100 19.10 13.79 -9.30
CA LYS A 100 20.03 14.31 -8.27
C LYS A 100 19.69 13.80 -6.87
N LYS A 101 18.40 13.67 -6.54
CA LYS A 101 17.95 13.12 -5.25
C LYS A 101 18.24 11.63 -5.15
N LEU A 102 18.01 10.87 -6.22
CA LEU A 102 18.29 9.43 -6.27
C LEU A 102 19.77 9.11 -6.15
N LYS A 103 20.64 9.94 -6.73
CA LYS A 103 22.10 9.81 -6.59
C LYS A 103 22.56 9.82 -5.12
N ASN A 104 21.81 10.47 -4.23
CA ASN A 104 22.12 10.51 -2.79
C ASN A 104 21.50 9.35 -2.00
N GLN A 105 20.67 8.50 -2.62
CA GLN A 105 19.89 7.45 -1.94
C GLN A 105 20.16 6.04 -2.49
N GLY A 106 20.99 5.93 -3.52
CA GLY A 106 21.40 4.64 -4.05
C GLY A 106 22.57 4.75 -5.01
N TYR A 107 22.71 3.71 -5.83
CA TYR A 107 23.82 3.55 -6.75
C TYR A 107 23.38 3.91 -8.17
N TYR A 108 24.20 4.66 -8.89
CA TYR A 108 23.98 4.97 -10.31
C TYR A 108 24.95 4.15 -11.16
N ASP A 109 24.41 3.31 -12.03
CA ASP A 109 25.16 2.56 -13.04
C ASP A 109 25.23 3.40 -14.33
N GLU A 110 26.41 3.93 -14.64
CA GLU A 110 26.61 4.76 -15.83
C GLU A 110 26.47 3.97 -17.14
N VAL A 111 26.78 2.67 -17.12
CA VAL A 111 26.74 1.80 -18.30
C VAL A 111 25.30 1.46 -18.65
N LYS A 112 24.49 1.13 -17.64
CA LYS A 112 23.06 0.82 -17.82
C LYS A 112 22.15 2.04 -17.84
N HIS A 113 22.68 3.20 -17.45
CA HIS A 113 21.91 4.45 -17.30
C HIS A 113 20.77 4.31 -16.28
N GLU A 114 21.03 3.63 -15.17
CA GLU A 114 20.03 3.19 -14.19
C GLU A 114 20.44 3.53 -12.74
N PHE A 115 19.45 3.89 -11.92
CA PHE A 115 19.60 4.01 -10.48
C PHE A 115 19.07 2.77 -9.77
N THR A 116 19.85 2.19 -8.86
CA THR A 116 19.40 1.14 -7.94
C THR A 116 19.23 1.73 -6.55
N ILE A 117 18.00 1.69 -6.03
CA ILE A 117 17.65 2.27 -4.73
C ILE A 117 16.86 1.28 -3.87
N SER A 118 16.97 1.41 -2.55
CA SER A 118 16.01 0.81 -1.62
C SER A 118 14.87 1.80 -1.36
N ALA A 119 13.63 1.36 -1.57
CA ALA A 119 12.45 2.20 -1.39
C ALA A 119 11.31 1.43 -0.70
N PRO A 120 10.53 2.10 0.16
CA PRO A 120 9.23 1.59 0.60
C PRO A 120 8.29 1.34 -0.59
N LEU A 121 7.86 0.09 -0.72
CA LEU A 121 6.82 -0.36 -1.64
C LEU A 121 5.48 -0.38 -0.90
N ILE A 122 4.48 0.34 -1.39
CA ILE A 122 3.08 0.08 -1.07
C ILE A 122 2.65 -1.10 -1.96
N GLY A 123 2.75 -2.31 -1.42
CA GLY A 123 2.63 -3.54 -2.20
C GLY A 123 1.18 -3.88 -2.52
N GLN A 124 0.29 -3.62 -1.57
CA GLN A 124 -1.14 -3.78 -1.75
C GLN A 124 -1.90 -2.76 -0.91
N LEU A 125 -3.07 -2.37 -1.40
CA LEU A 125 -4.07 -1.64 -0.63
C LEU A 125 -5.46 -2.04 -1.12
N GLY A 126 -6.39 -2.22 -0.19
CA GLY A 126 -7.72 -2.72 -0.49
C GLY A 126 -8.77 -2.13 0.43
N LYS A 127 -9.91 -1.74 -0.13
CA LYS A 127 -11.09 -1.37 0.66
C LYS A 127 -11.92 -2.60 0.96
N ASN A 128 -12.49 -2.66 2.16
CA ASN A 128 -13.44 -3.69 2.53
C ASN A 128 -14.84 -3.28 2.07
N PHE A 129 -15.50 -4.10 1.26
CA PHE A 129 -16.86 -3.90 0.75
C PHE A 129 -17.92 -4.62 1.58
N ALA A 130 -17.52 -5.39 2.60
CA ALA A 130 -18.45 -6.02 3.52
C ALA A 130 -19.33 -4.95 4.18
N ASN A 131 -20.64 -5.19 4.25
CA ASN A 131 -21.62 -4.36 4.97
C ASN A 131 -21.61 -2.87 4.58
N GLY A 132 -21.12 -2.50 3.39
CA GLY A 132 -21.01 -1.11 2.96
C GLY A 132 -19.78 -0.36 3.51
N ASN A 133 -18.82 -1.05 4.15
CA ASN A 133 -17.62 -0.44 4.73
C ASN A 133 -16.78 0.36 3.72
N ASN A 134 -16.93 0.09 2.42
CA ASN A 134 -16.24 0.79 1.34
C ASN A 134 -16.72 2.24 1.17
N THR A 135 -17.85 2.63 1.77
CA THR A 135 -18.35 4.01 1.79
C THR A 135 -17.85 4.81 2.99
N LEU A 136 -17.27 4.13 3.99
CA LEU A 136 -16.69 4.76 5.19
C LEU A 136 -15.25 5.26 4.97
N ILE A 137 -14.61 4.83 3.88
CA ILE A 137 -13.26 5.26 3.48
C ILE A 137 -13.14 5.41 1.97
N SER A 138 -12.52 6.49 1.49
CA SER A 138 -12.18 6.63 0.08
C SER A 138 -10.86 5.91 -0.25
N GLY A 139 -10.61 5.61 -1.53
CA GLY A 139 -9.31 5.08 -1.95
C GLY A 139 -8.17 6.04 -1.65
N SER A 140 -8.42 7.35 -1.80
CA SER A 140 -7.46 8.40 -1.51
C SER A 140 -7.10 8.47 -0.03
N ASP A 141 -8.07 8.31 0.87
CA ASP A 141 -7.82 8.27 2.33
C ASP A 141 -6.91 7.08 2.67
N LEU A 142 -7.23 5.90 2.15
CA LEU A 142 -6.44 4.69 2.39
C LEU A 142 -4.99 4.82 1.87
N LEU A 143 -4.82 5.39 0.66
CA LEU A 143 -3.49 5.67 0.13
C LEU A 143 -2.76 6.73 0.95
N GLN A 144 -3.46 7.75 1.46
CA GLN A 144 -2.86 8.79 2.28
C GLN A 144 -2.38 8.26 3.63
N LEU A 145 -3.12 7.32 4.25
CA LEU A 145 -2.69 6.59 5.45
C LEU A 145 -1.39 5.82 5.18
N ALA A 146 -1.34 5.05 4.08
CA ALA A 146 -0.13 4.35 3.67
C ALA A 146 1.06 5.30 3.45
N ILE A 147 0.86 6.42 2.74
CA ILE A 147 1.89 7.46 2.53
C ILE A 147 2.36 8.06 3.86
N ASN A 148 1.44 8.33 4.80
CA ASN A 148 1.80 8.85 6.11
C ASN A 148 2.66 7.85 6.89
N LYS A 149 2.34 6.56 6.82
CA LYS A 149 3.18 5.50 7.39
C LYS A 149 4.57 5.48 6.76
N VAL A 150 4.66 5.60 5.42
CA VAL A 150 5.93 5.69 4.71
C VAL A 150 6.74 6.91 5.14
N ARG A 151 6.10 8.08 5.32
CA ARG A 151 6.78 9.28 5.83
C ARG A 151 7.34 9.07 7.22
N THR A 152 6.62 8.38 8.10
CA THR A 152 7.14 8.01 9.43
C THR A 152 8.36 7.12 9.30
N ILE A 153 8.33 6.10 8.44
CA ILE A 153 9.50 5.24 8.17
C ILE A 153 10.68 6.08 7.65
N GLN A 154 10.46 6.95 6.67
CA GLN A 154 11.50 7.79 6.07
C GLN A 154 12.08 8.82 7.04
N LYS A 155 11.33 9.27 8.05
CA LYS A 155 11.88 10.12 9.12
C LYS A 155 12.90 9.38 9.98
N GLU A 156 12.70 8.07 10.19
CA GLU A 156 13.58 7.25 11.02
C GLU A 156 14.82 6.74 10.25
N ILE A 157 14.65 6.32 8.99
CA ILE A 157 15.73 5.64 8.24
C ILE A 157 16.25 6.44 7.04
N GLY A 158 15.66 7.60 6.74
CA GLY A 158 15.91 8.33 5.50
C GLY A 158 15.19 7.74 4.29
N GLY A 159 15.43 8.33 3.12
CA GLY A 159 14.72 8.02 1.88
C GLY A 159 13.71 9.11 1.51
N ARG A 160 13.42 9.23 0.21
CA ARG A 160 12.48 10.23 -0.33
C ARG A 160 11.48 9.62 -1.31
N PHE A 161 11.66 8.36 -1.68
CA PHE A 161 10.83 7.71 -2.69
C PHE A 161 9.88 6.74 -2.01
N VAL A 162 8.65 6.75 -2.47
CA VAL A 162 7.69 5.67 -2.28
C VAL A 162 7.35 5.12 -3.65
N TYR A 163 7.12 3.82 -3.69
CA TYR A 163 6.92 3.08 -4.92
C TYR A 163 5.67 2.22 -4.83
N LEU A 164 4.99 2.01 -5.95
CA LEU A 164 3.90 1.04 -6.10
C LEU A 164 3.87 0.46 -7.51
N GLU A 165 3.18 -0.67 -7.61
CA GLU A 165 2.92 -1.40 -8.85
C GLU A 165 1.42 -1.52 -9.02
N CYS A 166 0.92 -1.38 -10.25
CA CYS A 166 -0.47 -1.64 -10.55
C CYS A 166 -0.67 -2.28 -11.92
N GLU A 167 -1.83 -2.90 -12.11
CA GLU A 167 -2.28 -3.35 -13.43
C GLU A 167 -2.29 -2.17 -14.41
N ASP A 168 -2.05 -2.47 -15.68
CA ASP A 168 -2.19 -1.50 -16.76
C ASP A 168 -3.67 -1.20 -17.03
N ASN A 169 -4.23 -0.39 -16.13
CA ASN A 169 -5.64 -0.03 -16.07
C ASN A 169 -5.76 1.49 -15.92
N GLU A 170 -6.45 2.14 -16.85
CA GLU A 170 -6.55 3.60 -16.89
C GLU A 170 -7.13 4.21 -15.61
N ASN A 171 -8.07 3.53 -14.94
CA ASN A 171 -8.66 4.04 -13.68
C ASN A 171 -7.64 4.02 -12.56
N LEU A 172 -6.86 2.93 -12.44
CA LEU A 172 -5.78 2.83 -11.45
C LEU A 172 -4.68 3.85 -11.73
N LEU A 173 -4.23 3.94 -12.99
CA LEU A 173 -3.20 4.89 -13.40
C LEU A 173 -3.64 6.33 -13.13
N SER A 174 -4.88 6.68 -13.47
CA SER A 174 -5.43 8.02 -13.21
C SER A 174 -5.54 8.29 -11.71
N PHE A 175 -6.01 7.32 -10.93
CA PHE A 175 -6.07 7.43 -9.46
C PHE A 175 -4.70 7.74 -8.87
N TYR A 176 -3.67 6.92 -9.16
CA TYR A 176 -2.34 7.12 -8.60
C TYR A 176 -1.67 8.41 -9.09
N LYS A 177 -1.84 8.77 -10.37
CA LYS A 177 -1.33 10.04 -10.92
C LYS A 177 -1.95 11.25 -10.23
N ASN A 178 -3.25 11.22 -9.95
CA ASN A 178 -3.94 12.27 -9.20
C ASN A 178 -3.45 12.37 -7.75
N CYS A 179 -2.94 11.28 -7.19
CA CYS A 179 -2.27 11.24 -5.89
C CYS A 179 -0.77 11.59 -5.95
N GLY A 180 -0.27 12.08 -7.09
CA GLY A 180 1.11 12.58 -7.25
C GLY A 180 2.14 11.53 -7.67
N PHE A 181 1.72 10.32 -8.03
CA PHE A 181 2.61 9.29 -8.56
C PHE A 181 2.92 9.51 -10.05
N LYS A 182 4.11 9.09 -10.46
CA LYS A 182 4.59 9.14 -11.85
C LYS A 182 5.01 7.76 -12.30
N VAL A 183 4.63 7.40 -13.52
CA VAL A 183 5.09 6.16 -14.17
C VAL A 183 6.58 6.30 -14.48
N PHE A 184 7.35 5.25 -14.19
CA PHE A 184 8.78 5.20 -14.56
C PHE A 184 9.18 3.92 -15.28
N GLY A 185 8.29 2.94 -15.38
CA GLY A 185 8.62 1.68 -16.03
C GLY A 185 7.49 0.66 -15.96
N SER A 186 7.84 -0.55 -16.35
CA SER A 186 7.00 -1.74 -16.25
C SER A 186 7.89 -2.96 -16.01
N ARG A 187 7.42 -3.93 -15.22
CA ARG A 187 8.09 -5.22 -15.05
C ARG A 187 7.18 -6.37 -15.46
N LYS A 188 7.75 -7.47 -15.94
CA LYS A 188 6.99 -8.70 -16.16
C LYS A 188 6.50 -9.26 -14.83
N LEU A 189 5.38 -9.97 -14.89
CA LEU A 189 4.88 -10.73 -13.74
C LEU A 189 5.85 -11.85 -13.38
N ASP A 190 6.03 -12.06 -12.10
CA ASP A 190 6.72 -13.21 -11.54
C ASP A 190 5.82 -14.46 -11.66
N GLY A 191 6.42 -15.65 -11.63
CA GLY A 191 5.68 -16.89 -11.90
C GLY A 191 4.56 -17.21 -10.91
N ASP A 192 4.62 -16.66 -9.70
CA ASP A 192 3.61 -16.81 -8.64
C ASP A 192 2.50 -15.74 -8.71
N GLU A 193 2.61 -14.75 -9.60
CA GLU A 193 1.62 -13.67 -9.79
C GLU A 193 0.56 -14.07 -10.83
N THR A 194 -0.35 -14.96 -10.42
CA THR A 194 -1.34 -15.60 -11.32
C THR A 194 -2.72 -14.94 -11.35
N GLY A 195 -3.02 -14.07 -10.38
CA GLY A 195 -4.31 -13.37 -10.24
C GLY A 195 -4.39 -11.99 -10.88
N ILE A 196 -3.39 -11.61 -11.67
CA ILE A 196 -3.23 -10.25 -12.21
C ILE A 196 -3.57 -10.22 -13.70
N ARG A 197 -4.36 -9.22 -14.12
CA ARG A 197 -4.67 -9.05 -15.55
C ARG A 197 -3.46 -8.53 -16.31
N GLY A 198 -2.97 -9.32 -17.26
CA GLY A 198 -1.90 -8.93 -18.19
C GLY A 198 -0.64 -9.79 -18.05
N LYS A 199 0.50 -9.27 -18.54
CA LYS A 199 1.82 -9.94 -18.46
C LYS A 199 2.87 -9.10 -17.74
N TYR A 200 2.47 -7.92 -17.29
CA TYR A 200 3.34 -6.94 -16.65
C TYR A 200 2.55 -6.06 -15.68
N LEU A 201 3.26 -5.40 -14.79
CA LEU A 201 2.75 -4.32 -13.95
C LEU A 201 3.40 -3.01 -14.34
N ILE A 202 2.63 -1.93 -14.28
CA ILE A 202 3.14 -0.57 -14.40
C ILE A 202 3.76 -0.17 -13.06
N GLN A 203 4.93 0.44 -13.13
CA GLN A 203 5.71 0.87 -11.99
C GLN A 203 5.57 2.38 -11.82
N LEU A 204 5.14 2.81 -10.63
CA LEU A 204 4.95 4.23 -10.31
C LEU A 204 5.66 4.63 -9.04
N PHE A 205 6.27 5.83 -9.02
CA PHE A 205 6.90 6.39 -7.83
C PHE A 205 6.30 7.75 -7.48
N ALA A 206 6.39 8.11 -6.20
CA ALA A 206 6.20 9.48 -5.74
C ALA A 206 7.39 9.90 -4.87
N MET A 207 7.70 11.19 -4.87
CA MET A 207 8.63 11.78 -3.91
C MET A 207 7.84 12.30 -2.71
N LEU A 208 8.22 11.86 -1.51
CA LEU A 208 7.58 12.24 -0.24
C LEU A 208 8.42 13.22 0.59
#